data_AF-D1AH85-F1
#
_entry.id   AF-D1AH85-F1
#
_cell.length_a   1.000
_cell.length_b   1.000
_cell.length_c   1.000
_cell.angle_alpha   90.00
_cell.angle_beta   90.00
_cell.angle_gamma   90.00
#
_symmetry.space_group_name_H-M   'P 1'
#
loop_
_entity.id
_entity.type
_entity.pdbx_description
1 polymer ?
#
loop_
_entity_poly.entity_id
_entity_poly.type
_entity_poly.pdbx_seq_one_letter_code
_entity_poly.pdbx_strand_id
1 'polypeptide(L)'
;MNIEILMDKVETYGVKKCSKCGIEFPNIKEYFYQTTGTKDGLRTDCKRCQDTQKLRKKISYLKELETVEAAKAKEAEIKELKRIIEKGNQERKNLENIIAMTDERNETLSDTAAKFSEKYLRSHKWNYVLGGGLAMLIIGIGIIHFCRF
;
A
#
# COMPACT_ATOMS: atom_id res chain seq x y z
N MET A 1 1.74 5.40 -10.68
CA MET A 1 1.20 4.16 -11.28
C MET A 1 0.01 3.75 -10.43
N ASN A 2 -1.22 3.88 -10.95
CA ASN A 2 -2.45 3.67 -10.17
C ASN A 2 -2.62 2.20 -9.77
N ILE A 3 -2.99 1.97 -8.52
CA ILE A 3 -3.22 0.64 -7.95
C ILE A 3 -4.40 -0.06 -8.66
N GLU A 4 -5.41 0.69 -9.10
CA GLU A 4 -6.56 0.16 -9.86
C GLU A 4 -6.15 -0.49 -11.19
N ILE A 5 -5.17 0.08 -11.90
CA ILE A 5 -4.67 -0.46 -13.19
C ILE A 5 -3.89 -1.76 -12.99
N LEU A 6 -3.33 -1.95 -11.80
CA LEU A 6 -2.58 -3.16 -11.43
C LEU A 6 -3.51 -4.35 -11.19
N MET A 7 -4.68 -4.12 -10.57
CA MET A 7 -5.63 -5.17 -10.25
C MET A 7 -6.30 -5.72 -11.52
N ASP A 8 -6.66 -4.85 -12.47
CA ASP A 8 -7.29 -5.23 -13.75
C ASP A 8 -6.36 -6.06 -14.67
N LYS A 9 -5.05 -5.80 -14.61
CA LYS A 9 -4.03 -6.58 -15.35
C LYS A 9 -3.74 -7.96 -14.73
N VAL A 10 -3.99 -8.15 -13.44
CA VAL A 10 -3.80 -9.44 -12.77
C VAL A 10 -4.90 -10.42 -13.16
N GLU A 11 -6.13 -9.94 -13.30
CA GLU A 11 -7.30 -10.77 -13.62
C GLU A 11 -7.27 -11.31 -15.06
N THR A 12 -6.66 -10.55 -15.98
CA THR A 12 -6.61 -10.88 -17.42
C THR A 12 -5.41 -11.76 -17.82
N TYR A 13 -4.25 -11.60 -17.17
CA TYR A 13 -3.01 -12.31 -17.57
C TYR A 13 -2.51 -13.30 -16.52
N GLY A 14 -3.10 -13.30 -15.31
CA GLY A 14 -2.65 -14.11 -14.18
C GLY A 14 -1.34 -13.60 -13.56
N VAL A 15 -0.92 -14.27 -12.48
CA VAL A 15 0.34 -13.98 -11.78
C VAL A 15 1.41 -15.00 -12.14
N LYS A 16 2.65 -14.52 -12.26
CA LYS A 16 3.86 -15.33 -12.45
C LYS A 16 4.85 -15.05 -11.33
N LYS A 17 5.34 -16.11 -10.71
CA LYS A 17 6.35 -16.03 -9.66
C LYS A 17 7.75 -15.90 -10.25
N CYS A 18 8.51 -14.92 -9.80
CA CYS A 18 9.91 -14.78 -10.19
C CYS A 18 10.78 -15.89 -9.58
N SER A 19 11.54 -16.61 -10.40
CA SER A 19 12.43 -17.70 -9.96
C SER A 19 13.61 -17.23 -9.10
N LYS A 20 13.95 -15.93 -9.12
CA LYS A 20 15.09 -15.36 -8.37
C LYS A 20 14.71 -14.71 -7.05
N CYS A 21 13.70 -13.84 -7.05
CA CYS A 21 13.26 -13.15 -5.83
C CYS A 21 12.03 -13.77 -5.19
N GLY A 22 11.36 -14.73 -5.83
CA GLY A 22 10.18 -15.41 -5.29
C GLY A 22 8.91 -14.55 -5.22
N ILE A 23 8.95 -13.29 -5.66
CA ILE A 23 7.80 -12.40 -5.65
C ILE A 23 6.91 -12.68 -6.88
N GLU A 24 5.61 -12.61 -6.67
CA GLU A 24 4.58 -12.75 -7.71
C GLU A 24 4.33 -11.41 -8.39
N PHE A 25 4.36 -11.41 -9.72
CA PHE A 25 4.08 -10.25 -10.55
C PHE A 25 3.05 -10.62 -11.62
N PRO A 26 2.30 -9.65 -12.17
CA PRO A 26 1.44 -9.91 -13.31
C PRO A 26 2.24 -10.51 -14.48
N ASN A 27 1.70 -11.53 -15.15
CA ASN A 27 2.35 -12.27 -16.24
C ASN A 27 2.35 -11.46 -17.56
N ILE A 28 2.94 -10.28 -17.52
CA ILE A 28 2.95 -9.31 -18.62
C ILE A 28 4.37 -8.82 -18.90
N LYS A 29 4.56 -8.29 -20.11
CA LYS A 29 5.84 -7.79 -20.61
C LYS A 29 6.37 -6.57 -19.83
N GLU A 30 5.57 -5.89 -19.01
CA GLU A 30 6.06 -4.84 -18.12
C GLU A 30 7.02 -5.41 -17.06
N TYR A 31 6.70 -6.57 -16.47
CA TYR A 31 7.43 -7.15 -15.34
C TYR A 31 8.42 -8.25 -15.73
N PHE A 32 8.23 -8.88 -16.88
CA PHE A 32 9.10 -9.95 -17.40
C PHE A 32 9.63 -9.60 -18.80
N TYR A 33 10.84 -10.05 -19.11
CA TYR A 33 11.40 -9.91 -20.46
C TYR A 33 10.82 -10.99 -21.39
N GLN A 34 10.55 -10.62 -22.63
CA GLN A 34 10.14 -11.58 -23.66
C GLN A 34 11.29 -12.51 -24.03
N THR A 35 10.97 -13.77 -24.28
CA THR A 35 11.90 -14.80 -24.75
C THR A 35 11.17 -15.78 -25.64
N THR A 36 11.85 -16.32 -26.65
CA THR A 36 11.28 -17.32 -27.57
C THR A 36 11.38 -18.75 -27.02
N GLY A 37 12.10 -18.94 -25.90
CA GLY A 37 12.41 -20.26 -25.35
C GLY A 37 11.44 -20.80 -24.30
N THR A 38 10.35 -20.09 -23.97
CA THR A 38 9.38 -20.52 -22.97
C THR A 38 7.97 -20.58 -23.55
N LYS A 39 7.13 -21.50 -23.04
CA LYS A 39 5.74 -21.68 -23.48
C LYS A 39 4.92 -20.39 -23.42
N ASP A 40 5.19 -19.54 -22.42
CA ASP A 40 4.48 -18.28 -22.19
C ASP A 40 5.12 -17.08 -22.92
N GLY A 41 6.23 -17.28 -23.65
CA GLY A 41 6.97 -16.22 -24.31
C GLY A 41 7.65 -15.22 -23.37
N LEU A 42 7.67 -15.50 -22.06
CA LEU A 42 8.22 -14.64 -21.01
C LEU A 42 9.26 -15.39 -20.15
N ARG A 43 10.29 -14.68 -19.72
CA ARG A 43 11.32 -15.23 -18.81
C ARG A 43 10.74 -15.58 -17.44
N THR A 44 11.44 -16.47 -16.73
CA THR A 44 11.06 -16.90 -15.38
C THR A 44 11.53 -15.94 -14.29
N ASP A 45 12.53 -15.10 -14.58
CA ASP A 45 13.02 -14.05 -13.69
C ASP A 45 12.50 -12.67 -14.11
N CYS A 46 12.11 -11.86 -13.12
CA CYS A 46 11.60 -10.52 -13.34
C CYS A 46 12.70 -9.57 -13.82
N LYS A 47 12.30 -8.47 -14.50
CA LYS A 47 13.24 -7.50 -15.07
C LYS A 47 14.24 -6.97 -14.05
N ARG A 48 13.79 -6.62 -12.84
CA ARG A 48 14.64 -6.13 -11.75
C ARG A 48 15.79 -7.09 -11.40
N CYS A 49 15.49 -8.39 -11.32
CA CYS A 49 16.51 -9.40 -11.03
C CYS A 49 17.53 -9.49 -12.17
N GLN A 50 17.06 -9.39 -13.41
CA GLN A 50 17.93 -9.41 -14.58
C GLN A 50 18.80 -8.15 -14.68
N ASP A 51 18.25 -6.97 -14.41
CA ASP A 51 19.01 -5.71 -14.41
C ASP A 51 20.06 -5.72 -13.30
N THR A 52 19.73 -6.27 -12.14
CA THR A 52 20.69 -6.50 -11.05
C THR A 52 21.82 -7.43 -11.49
N GLN A 53 21.50 -8.50 -12.23
CA GLN A 53 22.50 -9.43 -12.76
C GLN A 53 23.41 -8.75 -13.80
N LYS A 54 22.86 -7.89 -14.67
CA LYS A 54 23.64 -7.07 -15.61
C LYS A 54 24.59 -6.13 -14.88
N LEU A 55 24.09 -5.44 -13.84
CA LEU A 55 24.91 -4.56 -13.01
C LEU A 55 26.04 -5.31 -12.32
N ARG A 56 25.78 -6.50 -11.76
CA ARG A 56 26.83 -7.35 -11.17
C ARG A 56 27.91 -7.75 -12.17
N LYS A 57 27.54 -8.14 -13.38
CA LYS A 57 28.49 -8.45 -14.46
C LYS A 57 29.30 -7.21 -14.86
N LYS A 58 28.63 -6.06 -14.98
CA LYS A 58 29.28 -4.78 -15.27
C LYS A 58 30.27 -4.39 -14.18
N ILE A 59 29.93 -4.58 -12.91
CA ILE A 59 30.85 -4.36 -11.78
C ILE A 59 32.06 -5.30 -11.86
N SER A 60 31.86 -6.58 -12.18
CA SER A 60 32.97 -7.54 -12.34
C SER A 60 33.93 -7.13 -13.46
N TYR A 61 33.38 -6.76 -14.61
CA TYR A 61 34.15 -6.30 -15.78
C TYR A 61 34.88 -4.98 -15.51
N LEU A 62 34.24 -4.03 -14.81
CA LEU A 62 34.88 -2.77 -14.44
C LEU A 62 35.99 -2.97 -13.40
N LYS A 63 35.83 -3.91 -12.46
CA LYS A 63 36.90 -4.30 -11.51
C LYS A 63 38.13 -4.87 -12.20
N GLU A 64 37.96 -5.53 -13.35
CA GLU A 64 39.07 -6.07 -14.16
C GLU A 64 39.80 -4.97 -14.96
N LEU A 65 39.13 -3.84 -15.26
CA LEU A 65 39.71 -2.66 -15.93
C LEU A 65 40.31 -1.63 -14.96
N GLU A 66 40.12 -1.83 -13.65
CA GLU A 66 40.50 -0.95 -12.55
C GLU A 66 41.93 -1.20 -12.06
N THR A 67 42.95 -0.92 -12.85
CA THR A 67 44.29 -0.71 -12.29
C THR A 67 44.39 0.73 -11.77
N VAL A 68 44.06 0.88 -10.48
CA VAL A 68 44.37 1.97 -9.54
C VAL A 68 43.61 3.31 -9.65
N GLU A 69 43.40 3.92 -10.83
CA GLU A 69 42.77 5.26 -10.90
C GLU A 69 41.23 5.22 -10.85
N ALA A 70 40.62 4.24 -11.51
CA ALA A 70 39.16 4.07 -11.51
C ALA A 70 38.62 3.63 -10.13
N ALA A 71 39.45 2.96 -9.30
CA ALA A 71 39.07 2.53 -7.95
C ALA A 71 38.74 3.71 -7.01
N LYS A 72 39.51 4.82 -7.09
CA LYS A 72 39.26 6.02 -6.26
C LYS A 72 37.99 6.76 -6.65
N ALA A 73 37.72 6.87 -7.96
CA ALA A 73 36.50 7.51 -8.47
C ALA A 73 35.25 6.68 -8.12
N LYS A 74 35.33 5.35 -8.19
CA LYS A 74 34.26 4.46 -7.76
C LYS A 74 34.05 4.45 -6.25
N GLU A 75 35.10 4.58 -5.46
CA GLU A 75 34.98 4.72 -4.02
C GLU A 75 34.23 6.00 -3.62
N ALA A 76 34.50 7.12 -4.30
CA ALA A 76 33.75 8.38 -4.11
C ALA A 76 32.27 8.25 -4.52
N GLU A 77 31.98 7.61 -5.66
CA GLU A 77 30.61 7.35 -6.14
C GLU A 77 29.85 6.43 -5.17
N ILE A 78 30.50 5.36 -4.68
CA ILE A 78 29.94 4.44 -3.68
C ILE A 78 29.68 5.17 -2.35
N LYS A 79 30.56 6.08 -1.93
CA LYS A 79 30.39 6.87 -0.72
C LYS A 79 29.17 7.79 -0.81
N GLU A 80 28.95 8.41 -1.97
CA GLU A 80 27.78 9.25 -2.20
C GLU A 80 26.48 8.42 -2.23
N LEU A 81 26.48 7.30 -2.96
CA LEU A 81 25.33 6.39 -3.00
C LEU A 81 24.95 5.86 -1.60
N LYS A 82 25.94 5.55 -0.76
CA LYS A 82 25.70 5.16 0.64
C LYS A 82 25.03 6.28 1.44
N ARG A 83 25.42 7.55 1.26
CA ARG A 83 24.75 8.68 1.93
C ARG A 83 23.29 8.84 1.51
N ILE A 84 23.01 8.68 0.22
CA ILE A 84 21.63 8.75 -0.30
C ILE A 84 20.76 7.65 0.33
N ILE A 85 21.27 6.42 0.40
CA ILE A 85 20.57 5.29 1.03
C ILE A 85 20.30 5.57 2.51
N GLU A 86 21.30 6.06 3.25
CA GLU A 86 21.14 6.36 4.67
C GLU A 86 20.11 7.46 4.93
N LYS A 87 20.13 8.52 4.10
CA LYS A 87 19.12 9.58 4.18
C LYS A 87 17.71 9.04 3.92
N GLY A 88 17.54 8.19 2.90
CA GLY A 88 16.25 7.55 2.60
C GLY A 88 15.77 6.62 3.72
N ASN A 89 16.68 5.90 4.39
CA ASN A 89 16.35 5.09 5.56
C ASN A 89 15.88 5.94 6.75
N GLN A 90 16.51 7.11 6.96
CA GLN A 90 16.10 8.03 8.01
C GLN A 90 14.71 8.63 7.72
N GLU A 91 14.45 9.04 6.47
CA GLU A 91 13.15 9.53 6.05
C GLU A 91 12.05 8.47 6.24
N ARG A 92 12.35 7.20 5.91
CA ARG A 92 11.44 6.08 6.15
C ARG A 92 11.10 5.91 7.64
N LYS A 93 12.12 5.92 8.52
CA LYS A 93 11.90 5.84 9.98
C LYS A 93 11.08 7.02 10.50
N ASN A 94 11.35 8.22 10.01
CA ASN A 94 10.57 9.41 10.38
C ASN A 94 9.09 9.25 9.96
N LEU A 95 8.84 8.68 8.78
CA LEU A 95 7.49 8.41 8.29
C LEU A 95 6.78 7.33 9.13
N GLU A 96 7.48 6.25 9.48
CA GLU A 96 6.97 5.18 10.36
C GLU A 96 6.55 5.76 11.73
N ASN A 97 7.35 6.66 12.30
CA ASN A 97 7.00 7.36 13.54
C ASN A 97 5.75 8.25 13.39
N ILE A 98 5.61 8.99 12.28
CA ILE A 98 4.43 9.83 12.02
C ILE A 98 3.16 8.98 11.90
N ILE A 99 3.24 7.83 11.24
CA ILE A 99 2.13 6.88 11.10
C ILE A 99 1.74 6.35 12.49
N ALA A 100 2.70 5.87 13.28
CA ALA A 100 2.45 5.39 14.65
C ALA A 100 1.76 6.45 15.53
N MET A 101 2.25 7.71 15.50
CA MET A 101 1.62 8.82 16.22
C MET A 101 0.21 9.15 15.72
N THR A 102 -0.11 8.86 14.46
CA THR A 102 -1.44 9.11 13.88
C THR A 102 -2.41 8.00 14.22
N ASP A 103 -1.97 6.75 14.23
CA ASP A 103 -2.78 5.61 14.63
C ASP A 103 -3.16 5.71 16.12
N GLU A 104 -2.21 6.05 16.99
CA GLU A 104 -2.44 6.26 18.42
C GLU A 104 -3.41 7.43 18.69
N ARG A 105 -3.31 8.50 17.89
CA ARG A 105 -4.26 9.62 17.93
C ARG A 105 -5.65 9.24 17.41
N ASN A 106 -5.75 8.41 16.38
CA ASN A 106 -7.04 7.95 15.85
C ASN A 106 -7.74 7.00 16.83
N GLU A 107 -6.99 6.15 17.54
CA GLU A 107 -7.51 5.27 18.58
C GLU A 107 -8.06 6.09 19.77
N THR A 108 -7.31 7.09 20.23
CA THR A 108 -7.79 8.00 21.30
C THR A 108 -9.00 8.85 20.88
N LEU A 109 -9.08 9.29 19.62
CA LEU A 109 -10.27 9.96 19.06
C LEU A 109 -11.48 9.01 18.96
N SER A 110 -11.27 7.75 18.60
CA SER A 110 -12.31 6.72 18.59
C SER A 110 -12.86 6.46 20.00
N ASP A 111 -11.98 6.31 20.99
CA ASP A 111 -12.36 6.09 22.39
C ASP A 111 -13.12 7.27 22.99
N THR A 112 -12.70 8.50 22.66
CA THR A 112 -13.41 9.71 23.11
C THR A 112 -14.75 9.87 22.41
N ALA A 113 -14.86 9.54 21.12
CA ALA A 113 -16.12 9.50 20.40
C ALA A 113 -17.08 8.43 20.95
N ALA A 114 -16.57 7.25 21.32
CA ALA A 114 -17.34 6.19 21.98
C ALA A 114 -17.84 6.61 23.36
N LYS A 115 -17.00 7.26 24.18
CA LYS A 115 -17.43 7.81 25.48
C LYS A 115 -18.47 8.92 25.32
N PHE A 116 -18.36 9.74 24.27
CA PHE A 116 -19.35 10.77 23.97
C PHE A 116 -20.69 10.16 23.54
N SER A 117 -20.68 9.15 22.67
CA SER A 117 -21.90 8.47 22.22
C SER A 117 -22.57 7.69 23.36
N GLU A 118 -21.82 7.04 24.24
CA GLU A 118 -22.35 6.42 25.47
C GLU A 118 -23.00 7.44 26.41
N LYS A 119 -22.37 8.60 26.60
CA LYS A 119 -22.91 9.68 27.45
C LYS A 119 -24.21 10.25 26.85
N TYR A 120 -24.25 10.42 25.53
CA TYR A 120 -25.44 10.87 24.80
C TYR A 120 -26.60 9.85 24.91
N LEU A 121 -26.31 8.56 24.68
CA LEU A 121 -27.29 7.47 24.83
C LEU A 121 -27.78 7.33 26.28
N ARG A 122 -26.93 7.56 27.29
CA ARG A 122 -27.29 7.54 28.72
C ARG A 122 -28.14 8.77 29.11
N SER A 123 -27.88 9.93 28.53
CA SER A 123 -28.66 11.16 28.71
C SER A 123 -30.04 11.08 28.07
N HIS A 124 -30.18 10.46 26.89
CA HIS A 124 -31.47 10.30 26.20
C HIS A 124 -32.22 9.00 26.57
N LYS A 125 -31.65 8.13 27.42
CA LYS A 125 -32.33 6.94 27.96
C LYS A 125 -33.57 7.28 28.81
N TRP A 126 -33.67 8.49 29.35
CA TRP A 126 -34.86 8.96 30.07
C TRP A 126 -36.01 9.42 29.16
N ASN A 127 -35.74 9.75 27.89
CA ASN A 127 -36.79 10.19 26.95
C ASN A 127 -37.60 9.01 26.36
N TYR A 128 -37.04 7.80 26.32
CA TYR A 128 -37.77 6.59 25.94
C TYR A 128 -38.52 5.92 27.09
N VAL A 129 -38.15 6.18 28.35
CA VAL A 129 -38.80 5.60 29.53
C VAL A 129 -39.95 6.49 30.05
N LEU A 130 -39.95 7.81 29.77
CA LEU A 130 -41.06 8.71 30.15
C LEU A 130 -41.88 9.26 28.98
N GLY A 131 -41.51 9.00 27.71
CA GLY A 131 -42.21 9.52 26.52
C GLY A 131 -42.78 8.47 25.56
N GLY A 132 -42.63 7.18 25.85
CA GLY A 132 -42.95 6.08 24.92
C GLY A 132 -44.43 5.72 24.77
N GLY A 133 -45.34 6.37 25.51
CA GLY A 133 -46.77 6.06 25.49
C GLY A 133 -47.62 6.90 24.52
N LEU A 134 -47.21 8.13 24.18
CA LEU A 134 -48.04 9.05 23.39
C LEU A 134 -47.51 9.37 21.97
N ALA A 135 -46.20 9.24 21.72
CA ALA A 135 -45.62 9.67 20.43
C ALA A 135 -45.89 8.68 19.28
N MET A 136 -46.15 7.41 19.56
CA MET A 136 -46.42 6.38 18.53
C MET A 136 -47.86 6.38 18.01
N LEU A 137 -48.78 7.16 18.60
CA LEU A 137 -50.19 7.21 18.18
C LEU A 137 -50.50 8.35 17.18
N ILE A 138 -49.64 9.36 17.06
CA ILE A 138 -49.90 10.52 16.19
C ILE A 138 -49.44 10.29 14.75
N ILE A 139 -48.41 9.47 14.51
CA ILE A 139 -47.92 9.21 13.14
C ILE A 139 -48.80 8.17 12.40
N GLY A 140 -49.54 7.32 13.13
CA GLY A 140 -50.41 6.29 12.55
C GLY A 140 -51.75 6.78 11.97
N ILE A 141 -52.26 7.93 12.41
CA ILE A 141 -53.56 8.46 11.91
C ILE A 141 -53.36 9.42 10.73
N GLY A 142 -52.19 10.08 10.63
CA GLY A 142 -51.91 11.06 9.57
C GLY A 142 -51.66 10.47 8.17
N ILE A 143 -51.32 9.18 8.05
CA ILE A 143 -50.99 8.57 6.75
C ILE A 143 -52.23 7.98 6.05
N ILE A 144 -53.29 7.65 6.77
CA ILE A 144 -54.51 7.07 6.17
C ILE A 144 -55.36 8.14 5.46
N HIS A 145 -55.22 9.43 5.80
CA HIS A 145 -56.05 10.49 5.22
C HIS A 145 -55.51 11.11 3.92
N PHE A 146 -54.28 10.79 3.49
CA PHE A 146 -53.67 11.36 2.27
C PHE A 146 -53.78 10.46 1.03
N CYS A 147 -54.36 9.26 1.14
CA CYS A 147 -54.61 8.36 0.00
C CYS A 147 -56.07 8.38 -0.51
N ARG A 148 -56.88 9.38 -0.13
CA ARG A 148 -58.26 9.50 -0.64
C ARG A 148 -58.76 10.94 -0.75
N PHE A 149 -57.99 11.81 -1.41
CA PHE A 149 -58.51 12.96 -2.15
C PHE A 149 -57.51 13.41 -3.22
#